data_AF-A0A3D2A5F9-F1
#
_entry.id   AF-A0A3D2A5F9-F1
#
_cell.length_a   1.000
_cell.length_b   1.000
_cell.length_c   1.000
_cell.angle_alpha   90.00
_cell.angle_beta   90.00
_cell.angle_gamma   90.00
#
_symmetry.space_group_name_H-M   'P 1'
#
loop_
_entity.id
_entity.type
_entity.pdbx_description
1 polymer ?
#
loop_
_entity_poly.entity_id
_entity_poly.type
_entity_poly.pdbx_seq_one_letter_code
_entity_poly.pdbx_strand_id
1 'polypeptide(L)'
;MRIYHGISGSAYIAGANDGIVTIKGKPASRGVYLINADTMLLERVVTSLSNGHYIFIGIDFGKEYLVMVRDYKKEYEPFVWDYVKPADDLTIAEQQALWQGWQTN
;
A
#
# COMPACT_ATOMS: atom_id res chain seq x y z
N MET A 1 -14.40 -9.39 -9.29
CA MET A 1 -13.63 -8.76 -10.39
C MET A 1 -12.16 -8.84 -10.03
N ARG A 2 -11.36 -9.64 -10.74
CA ARG A 2 -9.90 -9.72 -10.54
C ARG A 2 -9.28 -8.65 -11.43
N ILE A 3 -8.77 -7.57 -10.83
CA ILE A 3 -7.97 -6.58 -11.56
C ILE A 3 -6.53 -7.08 -11.54
N TYR A 4 -5.99 -7.42 -12.71
CA TYR A 4 -4.56 -7.70 -12.87
C TYR A 4 -3.82 -6.37 -12.79
N HIS A 5 -3.22 -6.06 -11.64
CA HIS A 5 -2.33 -4.90 -11.51
C HIS A 5 -0.98 -5.27 -12.12
N GLY A 6 -0.81 -4.93 -13.40
CA GLY A 6 0.49 -5.04 -14.07
C GLY A 6 1.53 -4.19 -13.35
N ILE A 7 2.78 -4.66 -13.36
CA ILE A 7 3.94 -3.85 -12.99
C ILE A 7 4.00 -2.68 -13.98
N SER A 8 3.98 -1.46 -13.46
CA SER A 8 3.98 -0.21 -14.24
C SER A 8 5.26 0.61 -14.04
N GLY A 9 6.18 0.12 -13.22
CA GLY A 9 7.48 0.74 -12.92
C GLY A 9 8.32 -0.17 -12.02
N SER A 10 9.38 0.38 -11.42
CA SER A 10 10.30 -0.36 -10.55
C SER A 10 10.20 0.02 -9.07
N ALA A 11 9.40 1.02 -8.70
CA ALA A 11 9.33 1.52 -7.33
C ALA A 11 8.21 0.86 -6.52
N TYR A 12 8.13 1.17 -5.22
CA TYR A 12 7.10 0.65 -4.33
C TYR A 12 6.67 1.65 -3.25
N ILE A 13 5.50 1.40 -2.67
CA ILE A 13 5.05 2.01 -1.41
C ILE A 13 4.64 0.87 -0.48
N ALA A 14 5.11 0.89 0.77
CA ALA A 14 4.77 -0.14 1.75
C ALA A 14 4.57 0.42 3.16
N GLY A 15 3.68 -0.22 3.92
CA GLY A 15 3.63 -0.06 5.36
C GLY A 15 4.59 -1.05 6.01
N ALA A 16 5.75 -0.58 6.49
CA ALA A 16 6.80 -1.42 7.11
C ALA A 16 7.15 -0.98 8.54
N ASN A 17 7.49 0.30 8.75
CA ASN A 17 7.81 0.85 10.07
C ASN A 17 6.53 1.41 10.75
N ASP A 18 6.55 2.68 11.19
CA ASP A 18 5.41 3.33 11.85
C ASP A 18 4.17 3.54 10.94
N GLY A 19 4.28 3.17 9.65
CA GLY A 19 3.25 3.32 8.63
C GLY A 19 2.40 2.06 8.35
N ILE A 20 2.44 1.03 9.20
CA ILE A 20 1.54 -0.13 9.07
C ILE A 20 0.09 0.23 9.42
N VAL A 21 -0.87 -0.54 8.92
CA VAL A 21 -2.28 -0.35 9.28
C VAL A 21 -2.52 -0.81 10.71
N THR A 22 -3.02 0.09 11.55
CA THR A 22 -3.41 -0.22 12.92
C THR A 22 -4.83 0.27 13.26
N ILE A 23 -5.46 -0.37 14.24
CA ILE A 23 -6.65 0.11 14.94
C ILE A 23 -6.33 0.17 16.42
N LYS A 24 -6.45 1.35 17.04
CA LYS A 24 -6.13 1.58 18.45
C LYS A 24 -4.72 1.06 18.82
N GLY A 25 -3.74 1.31 17.95
CA GLY A 25 -2.34 0.92 18.14
C GLY A 25 -2.04 -0.56 17.94
N LYS A 26 -3.01 -1.38 17.50
CA LYS A 26 -2.80 -2.80 17.18
C LYS A 26 -2.87 -3.03 15.67
N PRO A 27 -1.99 -3.86 15.08
CA PRO A 27 -2.05 -4.16 13.66
C PRO A 27 -3.41 -4.69 13.21
N ALA A 28 -3.82 -4.31 12.00
CA ALA A 28 -5.14 -4.67 11.48
C ALA A 28 -5.13 -4.85 9.96
N SER A 29 -5.97 -5.76 9.49
CA SER A 29 -6.25 -5.94 8.06
C SER A 29 -7.34 -4.98 7.60
N ARG A 30 -7.04 -4.11 6.63
CA ARG A 30 -7.95 -3.16 5.98
C ARG A 30 -7.62 -2.99 4.51
N GLY A 31 -8.58 -2.49 3.74
CA GLY A 31 -8.33 -2.10 2.35
C GLY A 31 -7.46 -0.86 2.30
N VAL A 32 -6.39 -0.92 1.50
CA VAL A 32 -5.48 0.19 1.21
C VAL A 32 -5.58 0.51 -0.28
N TYR A 33 -5.81 1.78 -0.57
CA TYR A 33 -6.10 2.30 -1.89
C TYR A 33 -4.96 3.21 -2.32
N LEU A 34 -4.39 2.94 -3.49
CA LEU A 34 -3.38 3.77 -4.12
C LEU A 34 -4.05 4.57 -5.23
N ILE A 35 -4.10 5.88 -5.05
CA ILE A 35 -4.73 6.82 -5.96
C ILE A 35 -3.65 7.75 -6.49
N ASN A 36 -3.63 8.02 -7.78
CA ASN A 36 -2.73 9.00 -8.38
C ASN A 36 -3.05 10.40 -7.83
N ALA A 37 -2.08 11.10 -7.25
CA ALA A 37 -2.33 12.37 -6.56
C ALA A 37 -2.74 13.50 -7.53
N ASP A 38 -2.24 13.48 -8.77
CA ASP A 38 -2.54 14.52 -9.76
C ASP A 38 -3.92 14.35 -10.40
N THR A 39 -4.26 13.12 -10.77
CA THR A 39 -5.46 12.81 -11.56
C THR A 39 -6.61 12.29 -10.71
N MET A 40 -6.35 11.94 -9.45
CA MET A 40 -7.29 11.30 -8.53
C MET A 40 -7.87 9.97 -9.04
N LEU A 41 -7.21 9.34 -10.00
CA LEU A 41 -7.59 8.02 -10.50
C LEU A 41 -7.09 6.92 -9.57
N LEU A 42 -7.97 5.95 -9.27
CA LEU A 42 -7.60 4.76 -8.51
C LEU A 42 -6.67 3.89 -9.36
N GLU A 43 -5.43 3.72 -8.93
CA GLU A 43 -4.45 2.89 -9.63
C GLU A 43 -4.46 1.45 -9.12
N ARG A 44 -4.47 1.26 -7.79
CA ARG A 44 -4.44 -0.09 -7.18
C ARG A 44 -5.20 -0.17 -5.86
N VAL A 45 -5.67 -1.37 -5.55
CA VAL A 45 -6.23 -1.72 -4.23
C VAL A 45 -5.53 -2.98 -3.72
N VAL A 46 -5.06 -2.92 -2.47
CA VAL A 46 -4.54 -4.08 -1.73
C VAL A 46 -5.25 -4.18 -0.38
N THR A 47 -5.04 -5.30 0.30
CA THR A 47 -5.50 -5.49 1.68
C THR A 47 -4.27 -5.65 2.54
N SER A 48 -4.16 -4.87 3.62
CA SER A 48 -3.11 -5.10 4.60
C SER A 48 -3.30 -6.46 5.28
N LEU A 49 -2.19 -7.09 5.65
CA LEU A 49 -2.17 -8.34 6.38
C LEU A 49 -2.73 -8.17 7.80
N SER A 50 -2.94 -9.28 8.51
CA SER A 50 -3.32 -9.26 9.94
C SER A 50 -2.27 -8.55 10.79
N ASN A 51 -1.00 -8.64 10.40
CA ASN A 51 0.12 -7.91 11.00
C ASN A 51 0.25 -6.46 10.51
N GLY A 52 -0.73 -5.94 9.76
CA GLY A 52 -0.84 -4.53 9.37
C GLY A 52 -0.01 -4.13 8.14
N HIS A 53 0.92 -4.99 7.69
CA HIS A 53 1.75 -4.71 6.53
C HIS A 53 0.96 -4.73 5.22
N TYR A 54 1.37 -3.87 4.27
CA TYR A 54 0.86 -3.84 2.90
C TYR A 54 1.97 -3.36 1.97
N ILE A 55 1.86 -3.64 0.68
CA ILE A 55 2.79 -3.16 -0.34
C ILE A 55 2.11 -2.98 -1.70
N PHE A 56 2.49 -1.92 -2.40
CA PHE A 56 2.23 -1.72 -3.82
C PHE A 56 3.55 -1.91 -4.57
N ILE A 57 3.69 -3.02 -5.29
CA ILE A 57 4.94 -3.44 -5.96
C ILE A 57 5.00 -2.90 -7.38
N GLY A 58 6.15 -2.39 -7.81
CA GLY A 58 6.40 -2.01 -9.20
C GLY A 58 5.45 -0.94 -9.71
N ILE A 59 5.34 0.16 -8.97
CA ILE A 59 4.65 1.39 -9.36
C ILE A 59 5.64 2.38 -10.00
N ASP A 60 5.11 3.42 -10.61
CA ASP A 60 5.91 4.46 -11.27
C ASP A 60 6.49 5.42 -10.23
N PHE A 61 7.83 5.56 -10.22
CA PHE A 61 8.59 6.43 -9.32
C PHE A 61 8.42 7.93 -9.65
N GLY A 62 8.10 8.26 -10.89
CA GLY A 62 7.92 9.63 -11.35
C GLY A 62 6.61 10.28 -10.90
N LYS A 63 5.78 9.56 -10.15
CA LYS A 63 4.46 10.00 -9.68
C LYS A 63 4.41 10.10 -8.17
N GLU A 64 3.47 10.90 -7.69
CA GLU A 64 3.04 10.95 -6.30
C GLU A 64 1.65 10.33 -6.15
N TYR A 65 1.38 9.79 -4.96
CA TYR A 65 0.16 9.05 -4.71
C TYR A 65 -0.51 9.47 -3.40
N LEU A 66 -1.82 9.42 -3.41
CA LEU A 66 -2.64 9.39 -2.22
C LEU A 66 -2.76 7.93 -1.76
N VAL A 67 -2.35 7.64 -0.54
CA VAL A 67 -2.48 6.32 0.09
C VAL A 67 -3.58 6.41 1.13
N MET A 68 -4.72 5.76 0.84
CA MET A 68 -5.90 5.80 1.70
C MET A 68 -6.18 4.43 2.31
N VAL A 69 -6.37 4.38 3.62
CA VAL A 69 -6.84 3.19 4.35
C VAL A 69 -8.29 3.38 4.71
N ARG A 70 -9.14 2.39 4.43
CA ARG A 70 -10.58 2.41 4.74
C ARG A 70 -10.95 1.37 5.78
N ASP A 71 -11.69 1.80 6.80
CA ASP A 71 -12.32 0.88 7.75
C ASP A 71 -13.63 0.32 7.20
N TYR A 72 -13.67 -0.99 6.90
CA TYR A 72 -14.88 -1.65 6.41
C TYR A 72 -15.96 -1.77 7.49
N LYS A 73 -15.59 -1.65 8.78
CA LYS A 73 -16.53 -1.68 9.91
C LYS A 73 -17.23 -0.35 10.15
N LYS A 74 -16.76 0.73 9.51
CA LYS A 74 -17.30 2.09 9.63
C LYS A 74 -17.21 2.65 11.06
N GLU A 75 -16.25 2.17 11.83
CA GLU A 75 -15.96 2.63 13.19
C GLU A 75 -15.01 3.84 13.18
N TYR A 76 -14.23 4.01 12.11
CA TYR A 76 -13.22 5.05 11.97
C TYR A 76 -13.27 5.72 10.60
N GLU A 77 -12.87 7.00 10.58
CA GLU A 77 -12.65 7.76 9.37
C GLU A 77 -11.50 7.15 8.54
N PRO A 78 -11.48 7.40 7.21
CA PRO A 78 -10.33 7.04 6.40
C PRO A 78 -9.06 7.71 6.95
N PHE A 79 -7.99 6.94 7.04
CA PHE A 79 -6.66 7.50 7.22
C PHE A 79 -6.03 7.71 5.85
N VAL A 80 -5.48 8.89 5.59
CA VAL A 80 -4.97 9.27 4.27
C VAL A 80 -3.61 9.93 4.40
N TRP A 81 -2.64 9.45 3.63
CA TRP A 81 -1.41 10.19 3.34
C TRP A 81 -1.47 10.72 1.91
N ASP A 82 -1.12 12.00 1.76
CA ASP A 82 -1.11 12.68 0.47
C ASP A 82 0.31 12.92 -0.01
N TYR A 83 0.46 13.04 -1.34
CA TYR A 83 1.74 13.25 -2.04
C TYR A 83 2.84 12.26 -1.63
N VAL A 84 2.48 10.98 -1.45
CA VAL A 84 3.43 9.92 -1.09
C VAL A 84 4.32 9.62 -2.29
N LYS A 85 5.62 9.83 -2.12
CA LYS A 85 6.65 9.43 -3.09
C LYS A 85 6.99 7.96 -2.91
N PRO A 86 6.99 7.15 -3.98
CA PRO A 86 7.51 5.79 -3.92
C PRO A 86 8.98 5.74 -3.55
N ALA A 87 9.39 4.62 -2.97
CA ALA A 87 10.80 4.26 -2.81
C ALA A 87 11.26 3.40 -3.99
N ASP A 88 12.52 3.55 -4.41
CA ASP A 88 13.14 2.84 -5.53
C ASP A 88 14.42 2.08 -5.12
N ASP A 89 14.62 1.89 -3.82
CA ASP A 89 15.80 1.24 -3.24
C ASP A 89 15.78 -0.30 -3.35
N LEU A 90 14.64 -0.88 -3.76
CA LEU A 90 14.47 -2.33 -3.94
C LEU A 90 14.12 -2.67 -5.40
N THR A 91 14.74 -3.71 -5.93
CA THR A 91 14.31 -4.35 -7.18
C THR A 91 12.93 -5.00 -7.02
N ILE A 92 12.25 -5.31 -8.13
CA ILE A 92 10.96 -6.03 -8.10
C ILE A 92 11.06 -7.36 -7.36
N ALA A 93 12.15 -8.10 -7.54
CA ALA A 93 12.35 -9.38 -6.86
C ALA A 93 12.49 -9.19 -5.34
N GLU A 94 13.19 -8.15 -4.90
CA GLU A 94 13.34 -7.83 -3.48
C GLU A 94 12.04 -7.32 -2.87
N GLN A 95 11.25 -6.52 -3.59
CA GLN A 95 9.91 -6.11 -3.17
C GLN A 95 8.98 -7.32 -2.98
N GLN A 96 9.05 -8.29 -3.90
CA GLN A 96 8.31 -9.55 -3.78
C GLN A 96 8.80 -10.38 -2.59
N ALA A 97 10.11 -10.51 -2.39
CA ALA A 97 10.69 -11.22 -1.27
C ALA A 97 10.28 -10.59 0.08
N LEU A 98 10.28 -9.26 0.16
CA LEU A 98 9.82 -8.50 1.31
C LEU A 98 8.35 -8.81 1.63
N TRP A 99 7.48 -8.76 0.62
CA TRP A 99 6.07 -9.11 0.77
C TRP A 99 5.89 -10.54 1.28
N GLN A 100 6.59 -11.51 0.69
CA GLN A 100 6.52 -12.91 1.11
C GLN A 100 6.99 -13.08 2.57
N GLY A 101 8.05 -12.37 2.97
CA GLY A 101 8.55 -12.38 4.35
C GLY A 101 7.54 -11.88 5.38
N TRP A 102 6.61 -10.99 5.00
CA TRP A 102 5.53 -10.54 5.88
C TRP A 102 4.34 -11.51 5.92
N GLN A 103 4.17 -12.37 4.94
CA GLN A 103 3.05 -13.34 4.92
C GLN A 103 3.31 -14.54 5.84
N THR A 104 4.57 -14.84 6.15
CA THR A 104 4.97 -16.00 6.96
C THR A 104 5.00 -15.73 8.47
N ASN A 105 4.69 -14.50 8.90
CA ASN A 105 4.72 -14.05 10.31
C ASN A 105 3.33 -13.55 10.75
#